data_AF-A0A8C4KC14-F1
#
_entry.id   AF-A0A8C4KC14-F1
#
_cell.length_a   1.000
_cell.length_b   1.000
_cell.length_c   1.000
_cell.angle_alpha   90.00
_cell.angle_beta   90.00
_cell.angle_gamma   90.00
#
_symmetry.space_group_name_H-M   'P 1'
#
loop_
_entity.id
_entity.type
_entity.pdbx_description
1 polymer ?
#
loop_
_entity_poly.entity_id
_entity_poly.type
_entity_poly.pdbx_seq_one_letter_code
_entity_poly.pdbx_strand_id
1 'polypeptide(L)' 'EVDCKAVTCPGVFLPEKHDIYLSVCILGQYKETECLPPVFPLLFHEKMLFEKVFESAVDPAAVTEMLESKYN' A
#
# COMPACT_ATOMS: atom_id res chain seq x y z
N GLU A 1 -3.71 -6.84 5.89
CA GLU A 1 -3.28 -7.30 4.55
C GLU A 1 -3.99 -6.47 3.50
N VAL A 2 -3.29 -6.10 2.43
CA VAL A 2 -3.89 -5.53 1.22
C VAL A 2 -3.67 -6.51 0.09
N ASP A 3 -4.74 -6.82 -0.63
CA ASP A 3 -4.71 -7.69 -1.80
C ASP A 3 -5.07 -6.86 -3.04
N CYS A 4 -4.05 -6.42 -3.77
CA CYS A 4 -4.21 -5.58 -4.95
C CYS A 4 -4.37 -6.48 -6.18
N LYS A 5 -5.62 -6.67 -6.63
CA LYS A 5 -5.92 -7.49 -7.81
C LYS A 5 -5.57 -6.80 -9.12
N ALA A 6 -6.17 -5.63 -9.35
CA ALA A 6 -5.99 -4.90 -10.59
C ALA A 6 -6.25 -3.40 -10.41
N VAL A 7 -5.60 -2.60 -11.26
CA VAL A 7 -6.00 -1.22 -11.52
C VAL A 7 -6.48 -1.13 -12.97
N THR A 8 -7.72 -0.70 -13.16
CA THR A 8 -8.36 -0.60 -14.47
C THR A 8 -8.65 0.86 -14.79
N CYS A 9 -8.32 1.31 -16.00
CA CYS A 9 -8.71 2.62 -16.49
C CYS A 9 -9.08 2.53 -17.98
N PRO A 10 -10.34 2.18 -18.32
CA PRO A 10 -10.75 1.95 -19.70
C PRO A 10 -10.59 3.21 -20.56
N GLY A 11 -10.05 3.06 -21.77
CA GLY A 11 -9.90 4.15 -22.73
C GLY A 11 -8.72 5.10 -22.46
N VAL A 12 -7.95 4.87 -21.39
CA VAL A 12 -6.75 5.65 -21.09
C VAL A 12 -5.52 4.98 -21.67
N PHE A 13 -4.70 5.78 -22.34
CA PHE A 13 -3.36 5.41 -22.78
C PHE A 13 -2.34 6.07 -21.86
N LEU A 14 -1.38 5.30 -21.35
CA LEU A 14 -0.23 5.84 -20.62
C LEU A 14 0.89 6.13 -21.63
N PRO A 15 1.26 7.40 -21.85
CA PRO A 15 2.26 7.77 -22.85
C PRO A 15 3.69 7.44 -22.43
N GLU A 16 3.92 7.28 -21.12
CA GLU A 16 5.20 6.87 -20.57
C GLU A 16 5.51 5.42 -20.92
N LYS A 17 6.77 5.15 -21.25
CA LYS A 17 7.25 3.81 -21.62
C LYS A 17 7.87 3.05 -20.46
N HIS A 18 8.04 3.70 -19.32
CA HIS A 18 8.61 3.08 -18.13
C HIS A 18 7.57 2.16 -17.50
N ASP A 19 8.05 1.04 -16.95
CA ASP A 19 7.20 0.19 -16.13
C ASP A 19 6.73 0.97 -14.89
N ILE A 20 5.55 0.60 -14.39
CA ILE A 20 4.86 1.26 -13.30
C ILE A 20 4.57 0.29 -12.17
N TYR A 21 4.49 0.82 -10.96
CA TYR A 21 4.21 0.06 -9.75
C TYR A 21 3.22 0.82 -8.87
N LEU A 22 2.65 0.14 -7.87
CA LEU A 22 1.85 0.79 -6.83
C LEU A 22 2.69 0.94 -5.57
N SER A 23 2.72 2.16 -5.02
CA SER A 23 3.17 2.40 -3.65
C SER A 23 1.95 2.50 -2.74
N VAL A 24 1.88 1.64 -1.73
CA VAL A 24 0.80 1.57 -0.75
C VAL A 24 1.33 2.00 0.61
N CYS A 25 0.69 2.99 1.22
CA CYS A 25 1.02 3.47 2.56
C CYS A 25 -0.06 3.08 3.56
N ILE A 26 0.29 2.21 4.51
CA ILE A 26 -0.59 1.79 5.60
C ILE A 26 0.19 1.80 6.91
N LEU A 27 -0.41 2.33 7.97
CA LEU A 27 0.21 2.43 9.30
C LEU A 27 1.56 3.18 9.31
N GLY A 28 1.80 4.06 8.32
CA GLY A 28 3.06 4.79 8.14
C GLY A 28 4.18 3.96 7.49
N GLN A 29 3.88 2.75 7.04
CA GLN A 29 4.78 1.90 6.26
C GLN A 29 4.43 2.01 4.78
N TYR A 30 5.45 2.16 3.95
CA TYR A 30 5.33 2.12 2.49
C TYR A 30 5.76 0.74 2.00
N LYS A 31 4.97 0.16 1.10
CA LYS A 31 5.33 -1.04 0.34
C LYS A 31 5.01 -0.82 -1.13
N GLU A 32 5.84 -1.39 -1.99
CA GLU A 32 5.74 -1.24 -3.44
C GLU A 32 5.50 -2.60 -4.07
N THR A 33 4.71 -2.64 -5.14
CA THR A 33 4.57 -3.85 -5.96
C THR A 33 5.79 -4.04 -6.86
N GLU A 34 5.88 -5.20 -7.50
CA GLU A 34 6.71 -5.31 -8.71
C GLU A 34 6.24 -4.34 -9.81
N CYS A 35 7.19 -3.97 -10.68
CA CYS A 35 6.93 -3.13 -11.84
C CYS A 35 6.20 -3.91 -12.94
N LEU A 36 5.19 -3.30 -13.54
CA LEU A 36 4.41 -3.83 -14.66
C LEU A 36 4.48 -2.90 -15.87
N PRO A 37 4.33 -3.43 -17.10
CA PRO A 37 4.17 -2.60 -18.28
C PRO A 37 3.02 -1.60 -18.11
N PRO A 38 3.12 -0.35 -18.62
CA PRO A 38 2.13 0.70 -18.43
C PRO A 38 0.91 0.52 -19.35
N VAL A 39 0.27 -0.66 -19.29
CA VAL A 39 -0.88 -1.04 -20.11
C VAL A 39 -2.01 -1.49 -19.20
N PHE A 40 -3.16 -0.83 -19.30
CA PHE A 40 -4.34 -1.23 -18.55
C PHE A 40 -5.00 -2.49 -19.15
N PRO A 41 -5.56 -3.38 -18.31
CA PRO A 41 -5.53 -3.34 -16.85
C PRO A 41 -4.17 -3.76 -16.28
N LEU A 42 -3.74 -3.08 -15.22
CA LEU A 42 -2.52 -3.44 -14.48
C LEU A 42 -2.86 -4.52 -13.48
N LEU A 43 -2.30 -5.72 -13.66
CA LEU A 43 -2.63 -6.91 -12.89
C LEU A 43 -1.51 -7.21 -11.88
N PHE A 44 -1.65 -6.68 -10.65
CA PHE A 44 -0.61 -6.80 -9.63
C PHE A 44 -0.59 -8.17 -8.95
N HIS A 45 -1.75 -8.84 -8.80
CA HIS A 45 -1.88 -10.18 -8.20
C HIS A 45 -1.03 -10.43 -6.93
N GLU A 46 -0.74 -9.37 -6.19
CA GLU A 46 0.21 -9.36 -5.09
C GLU A 46 -0.52 -9.03 -3.78
N LYS A 47 -0.03 -9.63 -2.70
CA LYS A 47 -0.51 -9.41 -1.33
C LYS A 47 0.55 -8.73 -0.50
N MET A 48 0.20 -7.60 0.10
CA MET A 48 1.07 -6.85 1.00
C MET A 48 0.59 -7.00 2.45
N LEU A 49 1.48 -7.50 3.30
CA LEU A 49 1.28 -7.54 4.74
C LEU A 49 1.87 -6.29 5.38
N PHE A 50 1.10 -5.59 6.22
CA PHE A 50 1.57 -4.42 6.96
C PHE A 50 1.44 -4.74 8.44
N GLU A 51 2.52 -4.54 9.18
CA GLU A 51 2.61 -4.88 10.61
C GLU A 51 3.23 -3.70 11.34
N LYS A 52 2.51 -3.15 12.32
CA LYS A 52 3.02 -2.08 13.17
C LYS A 52 3.19 -2.63 14.58
N VAL A 53 4.43 -2.62 15.06
CA VAL A 53 4.77 -2.99 16.43
C VAL A 53 4.86 -1.71 17.26
N PHE A 54 4.18 -1.71 18.40
CA PHE A 54 4.22 -0.62 19.38
C PHE A 54 5.12 -1.05 20.54
N GLU A 55 6.43 -0.95 20.35
CA GLU A 55 7.43 -1.48 21.30
C GLU A 55 7.31 -0.89 22.71
N SER A 56 6.81 0.34 22.81
CA SER A 56 6.63 1.05 24.09
C SER A 56 5.26 0.83 24.75
N ALA A 57 4.34 0.11 24.09
CA ALA A 57 3.02 -0.13 24.65
C ALA A 57 3.12 -1.18 25.77
N VAL A 58 2.72 -0.79 26.97
CA VAL A 58 2.73 -1.68 28.15
C VAL A 58 1.41 -2.40 28.34
N ASP A 59 0.34 -1.91 27.72
CA ASP A 59 -1.01 -2.49 27.73
C ASP A 59 -1.79 -2.10 26.44
N PRO A 60 -2.97 -2.70 26.19
CA PRO A 60 -3.76 -2.38 25.01
C PRO A 60 -4.27 -0.93 24.93
N ALA A 61 -4.45 -0.23 26.05
CA ALA A 61 -4.90 1.15 26.04
C ALA A 61 -3.80 2.09 25.51
N ALA A 62 -2.54 1.83 25.88
CA ALA A 62 -1.37 2.54 25.34
C ALA A 62 -1.26 2.39 23.82
N VAL A 63 -1.56 1.21 23.26
CA VAL A 63 -1.59 1.01 21.79
C VAL A 63 -2.62 1.92 21.13
N THR A 64 -3.81 2.06 21.71
CA THR A 64 -4.88 2.93 21.21
C THR A 64 -4.46 4.39 21.19
N GLU A 65 -3.86 4.89 22.28
CA GLU A 65 -3.35 6.27 22.36
C GLU A 65 -2.22 6.53 21.33
N MET A 66 -1.30 5.58 21.18
CA MET A 66 -0.22 5.65 20.19
C MET A 66 -0.72 5.59 18.73
N LEU A 67 -1.88 4.97 18.50
CA LEU A 67 -2.55 5.01 17.20
C LEU A 67 -3.14 6.40 16.94
N GLU A 68 -3.93 6.93 17.87
CA GLU A 68 -4.63 8.20 17.71
C GLU A 68 -3.70 9.42 17.62
N SER A 69 -2.60 9.42 18.38
CA SER A 69 -1.62 10.52 18.41
C SER A 69 -0.86 10.74 17.10
N LYS A 70 -0.82 9.76 16.17
CA LYS A 70 -0.15 9.91 14.87
C LYS A 70 -1.07 10.41 13.74
N TYR A 71 -2.37 10.60 14.00
CA TYR A 71 -3.34 11.11 13.02
C TYR A 71 -3.83 12.53 13.34
N ASN A 72 -3.30 13.16 14.41
CA ASN A 72 -3.44 14.57 14.75
C ASN A 72 -2.10 15.29 14.56
#